data_AF-A0AAW1TRH0-F1
#
_entry.id   AF-A0AAW1TRH0-F1
#
_cell.length_a   1.000
_cell.length_b   1.000
_cell.length_c   1.000
_cell.angle_alpha   90.00
_cell.angle_beta   90.00
_cell.angle_gamma   90.00
#
_symmetry.space_group_name_H-M   'P 1'
#
loop_
_entity.id
_entity.type
_entity.pdbx_description
1 polymer ?
#
loop_
_entity_poly.entity_id
_entity_poly.type
_entity_poly.pdbx_seq_one_letter_code
_entity_poly.pdbx_strand_id
1 'polypeptide(L)'
;MDSTCVLDKIQVTKEVYQILYAKGYPMTSRGMIEVKGKGTMETFFLEGPRQQAKTNVIVNPIDLISSENRNGVSYQTNELCGLDTITEKN
;
A
#
# COMPACT_ATOMS: atom_id res chain seq x y z
N MET A 1 5.75 6.15 -28.24
CA MET A 1 5.47 5.37 -27.03
C MET A 1 5.54 6.35 -25.90
N ASP A 2 4.39 6.72 -25.36
CA ASP A 2 4.35 7.62 -24.22
C ASP A 2 4.37 6.72 -22.98
N SER A 3 5.46 6.79 -22.22
CA SER A 3 5.55 6.07 -20.96
C SER A 3 4.45 6.56 -20.03
N THR A 4 3.66 5.66 -19.45
CA THR A 4 2.58 6.00 -18.51
C THR A 4 3.09 6.43 -17.13
N CYS A 5 4.38 6.74 -17.01
CA CYS A 5 5.02 7.15 -15.76
C CYS A 5 4.61 8.58 -15.39
N VAL A 6 4.41 8.81 -14.10
CA VAL A 6 4.16 10.15 -13.53
C VAL A 6 5.40 10.54 -12.72
N LEU A 7 5.92 11.75 -12.96
CA LEU A 7 7.07 12.27 -12.22
C LEU A 7 6.76 12.40 -10.73
N ASP A 8 7.77 12.24 -9.89
CA ASP A 8 7.70 12.31 -8.42
C ASP A 8 6.69 11.35 -7.76
N LYS A 9 6.28 10.32 -8.50
CA LYS A 9 5.38 9.28 -8.00
C LYS A 9 5.99 7.91 -8.21
N ILE A 10 5.92 7.09 -7.17
CA ILE A 10 6.33 5.69 -7.23
C ILE A 10 5.09 4.87 -7.58
N GLN A 11 5.05 4.38 -8.82
CA GLN A 11 4.01 3.48 -9.29
C GLN A 11 4.33 2.04 -8.89
N VAL A 12 3.32 1.33 -8.38
CA VAL A 12 3.43 -0.09 -8.03
C VAL A 12 2.29 -0.91 -8.65
N THR A 13 2.51 -2.22 -8.76
CA THR A 13 1.50 -3.19 -9.17
C THR A 13 0.56 -3.56 -8.02
N LYS A 14 -0.56 -4.20 -8.34
CA LYS A 14 -1.53 -4.71 -7.35
C LYS A 14 -0.90 -5.63 -6.29
N GLU A 15 -0.02 -6.53 -6.69
CA GLU A 15 0.66 -7.48 -5.79
C GLU A 15 1.50 -6.74 -4.75
N VAL A 16 2.27 -5.73 -5.19
CA VAL A 16 3.09 -4.90 -4.30
C VAL A 16 2.20 -4.03 -3.41
N TYR A 17 1.10 -3.51 -3.94
CA TYR A 17 0.11 -2.77 -3.16
C TYR A 17 -0.41 -3.61 -1.99
N GLN A 18 -0.81 -4.87 -2.21
CA GLN A 18 -1.32 -5.74 -1.14
C GLN A 18 -0.30 -5.92 -0.01
N ILE A 19 0.97 -6.13 -0.35
CA ILE A 19 2.06 -6.33 0.61
C ILE A 19 2.34 -5.04 1.40
N LEU A 20 2.44 -3.90 0.73
CA LEU A 20 2.80 -2.62 1.37
C LEU A 20 1.64 -2.03 2.16
N TYR A 21 0.42 -2.14 1.65
CA TYR A 21 -0.79 -1.71 2.35
C TYR A 21 -0.95 -2.48 3.67
N ALA A 22 -0.76 -3.80 3.67
CA ALA A 22 -0.78 -4.61 4.89
C ALA A 22 0.33 -4.22 5.89
N LYS A 23 1.43 -3.63 5.42
CA LYS A 23 2.52 -3.11 6.26
C LYS A 23 2.26 -1.69 6.76
N GLY A 24 1.17 -1.03 6.38
CA GLY A 24 0.83 0.33 6.80
C GLY A 24 1.53 1.43 6.00
N TYR A 25 1.91 1.15 4.75
CA TYR A 25 2.35 2.21 3.84
C TYR A 25 1.12 2.89 3.21
N PRO A 26 1.07 4.23 3.16
CA PRO A 26 -0.04 4.93 2.54
C PRO A 26 0.03 4.82 1.02
N MET A 27 -1.10 4.49 0.40
CA MET A 27 -1.19 4.26 -1.04
C MET A 27 -2.47 4.85 -1.61
N THR A 28 -2.45 5.18 -2.90
CA THR A 28 -3.60 5.71 -3.65
C THR A 28 -3.84 4.85 -4.89
N SER A 29 -5.09 4.51 -5.18
CA SER A 29 -5.46 3.85 -6.44
C SER A 29 -5.24 4.80 -7.61
N ARG A 30 -4.46 4.37 -8.60
CA ARG A 30 -4.34 5.10 -9.87
C ARG A 30 -5.41 4.66 -10.87
N GLY A 31 -5.68 3.35 -10.90
CA GLY A 31 -6.63 2.72 -11.83
C GLY A 31 -5.96 1.79 -12.83
N MET A 32 -6.71 1.45 -13.88
CA MET A 32 -6.28 0.56 -14.95
C MET A 32 -5.48 1.32 -16.01
N ILE A 33 -4.35 0.77 -16.44
CA ILE A 33 -3.55 1.30 -17.56
C ILE A 33 -3.32 0.24 -18.63
N GLU A 34 -3.20 0.68 -19.89
CA GLU A 34 -2.84 -0.22 -20.98
C GLU A 34 -1.34 -0.47 -21.02
N VAL A 35 -0.96 -1.75 -21.03
CA VAL A 35 0.43 -2.19 -21.12
C VAL A 35 0.56 -3.07 -22.35
N LYS A 36 1.44 -2.66 -23.26
CA LYS A 36 1.73 -3.40 -24.49
C LYS A 36 2.11 -4.84 -24.15
N GLY A 37 1.36 -5.81 -24.71
CA GLY A 37 1.60 -7.24 -24.52
C GLY A 37 1.10 -7.81 -23.18
N LYS A 38 0.52 -7.01 -22.28
CA LYS A 38 -0.07 -7.47 -21.01
C LYS A 38 -1.55 -7.09 -20.85
N GLY A 39 -2.10 -6.27 -21.75
CA GLY A 39 -3.47 -5.78 -21.67
C GLY A 39 -3.61 -4.69 -20.60
N THR A 40 -4.75 -4.65 -19.93
CA THR A 40 -5.01 -3.69 -18.84
C THR A 40 -4.38 -4.16 -17.53
N MET A 41 -3.66 -3.26 -16.85
CA MET A 41 -3.02 -3.53 -15.57
C MET A 41 -3.49 -2.51 -14.52
N GLU A 42 -3.93 -3.02 -13.37
CA GLU A 42 -4.27 -2.20 -12.21
C GLU A 42 -2.99 -1.72 -11.50
N THR A 43 -2.93 -0.42 -11.21
CA THR A 43 -1.73 0.21 -10.63
C THR A 43 -2.09 1.19 -9.52
N PHE A 44 -1.13 1.42 -8.63
CA PHE A 44 -1.27 2.25 -7.43
C PHE A 44 -0.05 3.17 -7.29
N PHE A 45 -0.20 4.25 -6.54
CA PHE A 45 0.90 5.11 -6.14
C PHE A 45 1.21 4.94 -4.65
N LEU A 46 2.49 4.87 -4.32
CA LEU A 46 2.97 4.99 -2.94
C LEU A 46 3.06 6.47 -2.57
N GLU A 47 2.39 6.88 -1.50
CA GLU A 47 2.27 8.30 -1.12
C GLU A 47 3.34 8.74 -0.11
N GLY A 48 3.98 7.80 0.59
CA GLY A 48 4.94 8.18 1.62
C GLY A 48 5.45 7.03 2.47
N PRO A 49 6.16 7.38 3.56
CA PRO A 49 6.72 6.40 4.47
C PRO A 49 5.63 5.66 5.24
N ARG A 50 6.00 4.51 5.81
CA ARG A 50 5.14 3.70 6.68
C ARG A 50 4.57 4.56 7.80
N GLN A 51 3.26 4.52 7.96
CA GLN A 51 2.62 5.13 9.12
C GLN A 51 2.71 4.15 10.28
N GLN A 52 3.58 4.46 11.23
CA GLN A 52 3.67 3.69 12.45
C GLN A 52 2.52 4.11 13.37
N ALA A 53 1.73 3.14 13.83
CA ALA A 53 0.86 3.39 14.97
C ALA A 53 1.77 3.81 16.14
N LYS A 54 1.42 4.91 16.83
CA LYS A 54 2.13 5.34 18.03
C LYS A 54 1.94 4.28 19.12
N THR A 55 2.85 3.32 19.18
CA THR A 55 2.93 2.36 20.29
C THR A 55 4.02 2.84 21.24
N ASN A 56 3.77 2.78 22.54
CA ASN A 56 4.76 3.13 23.57
C ASN A 56 5.86 2.06 23.73
N VAL A 57 6.13 1.27 22.68
CA VAL A 57 7.09 0.17 22.70
C VAL A 57 8.24 0.54 21.78
N ILE A 58 9.40 0.81 22.36
CA ILE A 58 10.64 1.07 21.60
C ILE A 58 11.08 -0.25 20.99
N VAL A 59 10.62 -0.54 19.78
CA VAL A 59 11.03 -1.73 19.03
C VAL A 59 12.30 -1.51 18.23
N ASN A 60 12.65 -0.25 17.89
CA ASN A 60 13.94 0.17 17.34
C ASN A 60 14.21 1.67 17.66
N PRO A 61 15.45 2.07 18.01
CA PRO A 61 15.79 3.46 18.31
C PRO A 61 15.57 4.46 17.14
N ILE A 62 15.54 3.98 15.89
CA ILE A 62 15.43 4.82 14.67
C ILE A 62 14.02 5.41 14.49
N ASP A 63 12.99 4.75 15.02
CA ASP A 63 11.59 5.15 14.82
C ASP A 63 11.22 6.47 15.52
N LEU A 64 11.99 6.87 16.54
CA LEU A 64 11.78 8.12 17.30
C LEU A 64 12.00 9.39 16.45
N ILE A 65 12.95 9.34 15.51
CA ILE A 65 13.40 10.50 14.72
C ILE A 65 12.32 10.94 13.72
N SER A 66 11.37 10.06 13.38
CA SER A 66 10.35 10.30 12.35
C SER A 66 9.05 10.91 12.90
N SER A 67 8.95 11.13 14.22
CA SER A 67 7.67 11.42 14.88
C SER A 67 7.27 12.90 14.98
N GLU A 68 8.08 13.84 14.48
CA GLU A 68 7.72 15.25 14.46
C GLU A 68 6.88 15.60 13.21
N ASN A 69 5.56 15.66 13.46
CA ASN A 69 4.63 16.59 12.82
C ASN A 69 4.08 16.23 11.42
N ARG A 70 3.03 15.40 11.35
CA ARG A 70 1.95 15.57 10.34
C ARG A 70 0.57 15.17 10.88
N ASN A 71 -0.38 16.07 10.63
CA ASN A 71 -1.78 16.07 11.06
C ASN A 71 -2.55 14.80 10.69
N GLY A 72 -3.51 14.46 11.55
CA GLY A 72 -4.24 13.19 11.56
C GLY A 72 -5.02 12.88 10.29
N VAL A 73 -4.86 11.65 9.83
CA VAL A 73 -5.83 10.92 9.02
C VAL A 73 -5.95 9.54 9.66
N SER A 74 -7.13 9.23 10.19
CA SER A 74 -7.46 7.90 10.73
C SER A 74 -7.73 6.96 9.57
N TYR A 75 -6.94 5.89 9.42
CA TYR A 75 -7.23 4.84 8.44
C TYR A 75 -8.08 3.78 9.12
N GLN A 76 -9.32 3.64 8.64
CA GLN A 76 -10.21 2.55 9.01
C GLN A 76 -9.57 1.24 8.52
N THR A 77 -9.13 0.37 9.43
CA THR A 77 -8.80 -1.01 9.08
C THR A 77 -10.12 -1.74 8.81
N ASN A 78 -10.56 -1.74 7.56
CA ASN A 78 -11.64 -2.61 7.16
C ASN A 78 -11.09 -4.05 7.16
N GLU A 79 -11.58 -4.87 8.10
CA GLU A 79 -11.56 -6.31 7.95
C GLU A 79 -12.26 -6.71 6.63
N LEU A 80 -11.85 -7.87 6.10
CA LEU A 80 -12.40 -8.65 4.98
C LEU A 80 -11.80 -8.44 3.58
N CYS A 81 -10.88 -9.36 3.24
CA CYS A 81 -10.99 -10.27 2.08
C CYS A 81 -9.77 -11.22 2.11
N GLY A 82 -9.82 -12.53 2.30
CA GLY A 82 -10.88 -13.49 2.60
C GLY A 82 -10.16 -14.76 3.10
N LEU A 83 -10.79 -15.52 3.97
CA LEU A 83 -10.32 -16.84 4.37
C LEU A 83 -10.58 -17.79 3.20
N ASP A 84 -9.53 -18.29 2.55
CA ASP A 84 -9.61 -19.51 1.75
C ASP A 84 -9.85 -20.68 2.71
N THR A 85 -11.12 -20.84 3.10
CA THR A 85 -11.57 -22.03 3.84
C THR A 85 -11.69 -23.14 2.82
N ILE A 86 -10.66 -23.98 2.76
CA ILE A 86 -10.70 -25.31 2.16
C ILE A 86 -11.91 -26.02 2.79
N THR A 87 -13.01 -26.11 2.04
CA THR A 87 -14.10 -27.02 2.38
C THR A 87 -13.86 -28.30 1.60
N GLU A 88 -13.07 -29.18 2.19
CA GLU A 88 -13.10 -30.61 1.91
C GLU A 88 -14.32 -31.17 2.68
N LYS A 89 -15.31 -31.71 1.96
CA LYS A 89 -16.26 -32.73 2.47
C LYS A 89 -17.20 -33.25 1.36
N ASN A 90 -16.98 -34.52 1.05
CA ASN A 90 -17.80 -35.52 0.34
C ASN A 90 -18.14 -35.31 -1.14
#